data_AF-A0A5C7NMP2-F1
#
_entry.id   AF-A0A5C7NMP2-F1
#
_cell.length_a   1.000
_cell.length_b   1.000
_cell.length_c   1.000
_cell.angle_alpha   90.00
_cell.angle_beta   90.00
_cell.angle_gamma   90.00
#
_symmetry.space_group_name_H-M   'P 1'
#
loop_
_entity.id
_entity.type
_entity.pdbx_description
1 polymer ?
#
loop_
_entity_poly.entity_id
_entity_poly.type
_entity_poly.pdbx_seq_one_letter_code
_entity_poly.pdbx_strand_id
1 'polypeptide(L)'
;MSAQPHGLSGQQIAKSNLLKFQKWIIQRDLANDWISYLRGEKLNRSEIASECCFSLSVLRQNPAIKDALESLEKRLRESGIIVEDRSNSISLETEVSAGLTVDRRVMAEKSISDKRIKELEGQNASLRAEIHDLRDQISRFKQLDDHLSKTGRLLHR
;
A
#
# COMPACT_ATOMS: atom_id res chain seq x y z
N MET A 1 50.24 -4.02 -8.01
CA MET A 1 49.30 -4.85 -8.79
C MET A 1 47.89 -4.50 -8.34
N SER A 2 47.18 -3.70 -9.13
CA SER A 2 45.88 -3.13 -8.78
C SER A 2 44.82 -4.21 -8.95
N ALA A 3 44.19 -4.64 -7.86
CA ALA A 3 43.06 -5.55 -7.88
C ALA A 3 41.86 -4.82 -8.52
N GLN A 4 41.51 -5.18 -9.77
CA GLN A 4 40.25 -4.74 -10.36
C GLN A 4 39.09 -5.47 -9.68
N PRO A 5 38.00 -4.76 -9.32
CA PRO A 5 36.86 -5.40 -8.69
C PRO A 5 36.19 -6.30 -9.72
N HIS A 6 36.27 -7.61 -9.47
CA HIS A 6 35.57 -8.61 -10.27
C HIS A 6 34.08 -8.25 -10.29
N GLY A 7 33.53 -8.05 -11.49
CA GLY A 7 32.12 -7.78 -11.71
C GLY A 7 31.28 -8.83 -10.97
N LEU A 8 30.25 -8.37 -10.27
CA LEU A 8 29.33 -9.22 -9.52
C LEU A 8 28.88 -10.40 -10.39
N SER A 9 28.92 -11.61 -9.83
CA SER A 9 28.39 -12.80 -10.51
C SER A 9 26.90 -12.61 -10.82
N GLY A 10 26.43 -13.18 -11.93
CA GLY A 10 25.01 -13.11 -12.31
C GLY A 10 24.06 -13.56 -11.19
N GLN A 11 24.49 -14.52 -10.35
CA GLN A 11 23.75 -14.95 -9.16
C GLN A 11 23.68 -13.87 -8.07
N GLN A 12 24.76 -13.12 -7.87
CA GLN A 12 24.80 -12.01 -6.91
C GLN A 12 23.93 -10.85 -7.37
N ILE A 13 23.94 -10.54 -8.67
CA ILE A 13 23.06 -9.53 -9.29
C ILE A 13 21.59 -9.95 -9.12
N ALA A 14 21.26 -11.22 -9.37
CA ALA A 14 19.92 -11.76 -9.18
C ALA A 14 19.43 -11.61 -7.72
N LYS A 15 20.27 -11.93 -6.74
CA LYS A 15 19.97 -11.73 -5.31
C LYS A 15 19.80 -10.25 -4.95
N SER A 16 20.67 -9.38 -5.47
CA SER A 16 20.57 -7.93 -5.24
C SER A 16 19.24 -7.37 -5.76
N ASN A 17 18.82 -7.78 -6.95
CA ASN A 17 17.56 -7.34 -7.53
C ASN A 17 16.34 -7.83 -6.74
N LEU A 18 16.40 -9.06 -6.20
CA LEU A 18 15.35 -9.58 -5.32
C LEU A 18 15.22 -8.73 -4.05
N LEU A 19 16.34 -8.36 -3.43
CA LEU A 19 16.34 -7.49 -2.25
C LEU A 19 15.76 -6.11 -2.54
N LYS A 20 16.07 -5.52 -3.72
CA LYS A 20 15.47 -4.26 -4.15
C LYS A 20 13.95 -4.39 -4.30
N PHE A 21 13.49 -5.46 -4.93
CA PHE A 21 12.06 -5.73 -5.10
C PHE A 21 11.33 -5.92 -3.76
N GLN A 22 11.91 -6.66 -2.82
CA GLN A 22 11.33 -6.84 -1.48
C GLN A 22 11.26 -5.53 -0.70
N LYS A 23 12.31 -4.70 -0.77
CA LYS A 23 12.30 -3.36 -0.15
C LYS A 23 11.22 -2.47 -0.74
N TRP A 24 11.05 -2.51 -2.05
CA TRP A 24 9.99 -1.78 -2.74
C TRP A 24 8.59 -2.23 -2.26
N ILE A 25 8.34 -3.54 -2.13
CA ILE A 25 7.08 -4.06 -1.57
C ILE A 25 6.82 -3.49 -0.18
N ILE A 26 7.79 -3.53 0.72
CA ILE A 26 7.63 -3.00 2.09
C ILE A 26 7.28 -1.51 2.07
N GLN A 27 7.94 -0.73 1.20
CA GLN A 27 7.64 0.69 1.05
C GLN A 27 6.21 0.93 0.55
N ARG A 28 5.73 0.14 -0.42
CA ARG A 28 4.36 0.24 -0.95
C ARG A 28 3.31 -0.25 0.04
N ASP A 29 3.59 -1.30 0.81
CA ASP A 29 2.70 -1.78 1.87
C ASP A 29 2.50 -0.69 2.96
N LEU A 30 3.55 0.09 3.25
CA LEU A 30 3.45 1.24 4.17
C LEU A 30 2.70 2.43 3.56
N ALA A 31 2.90 2.72 2.28
CA ALA A 31 2.23 3.80 1.57
C ALA A 31 0.75 3.48 1.26
N ASN A 32 0.41 2.19 1.16
CA ASN A 32 -0.91 1.67 0.83
C ASN A 32 -1.49 2.28 -0.48
N ASP A 33 -0.61 2.50 -1.46
CA ASP A 33 -0.86 3.16 -2.74
C ASP A 33 -0.96 2.18 -3.91
N TRP A 34 -1.19 0.89 -3.64
CA TRP A 34 -1.20 -0.18 -4.66
C TRP A 34 -2.08 0.09 -5.89
N ILE A 35 -3.18 0.84 -5.72
CA ILE A 35 -4.13 1.19 -6.80
C ILE A 35 -3.46 1.98 -7.92
N SER A 36 -2.51 2.88 -7.63
CA SER A 36 -1.83 3.66 -8.67
C SER A 36 -0.92 2.81 -9.57
N TYR A 37 -0.54 1.61 -9.09
CA TYR A 37 0.32 0.69 -9.81
C TYR A 37 -0.47 -0.40 -10.55
N LEU A 38 -1.80 -0.42 -10.45
CA LEU A 38 -2.63 -1.35 -11.20
C LEU A 38 -2.77 -0.92 -12.67
N ARG A 39 -2.62 -1.88 -13.58
CA ARG A 39 -2.94 -1.74 -15.00
C ARG A 39 -3.87 -2.89 -15.39
N GLY A 40 -5.18 -2.67 -15.18
CA GLY A 40 -6.19 -3.73 -15.28
C GLY A 40 -6.07 -4.71 -14.12
N GLU A 41 -5.96 -6.00 -14.41
CA GLU A 41 -5.87 -7.07 -13.39
C GLU A 41 -4.45 -7.35 -12.88
N LYS A 42 -3.45 -6.60 -13.36
CA LYS A 42 -2.03 -6.86 -13.06
C LYS A 42 -1.30 -5.60 -12.66
N LEU A 43 -0.21 -5.76 -11.90
CA LEU A 43 0.65 -4.63 -11.57
C LEU A 43 1.48 -4.18 -12.77
N ASN A 44 1.67 -2.88 -12.91
CA ASN A 44 2.45 -2.26 -13.98
C ASN A 44 3.94 -2.62 -13.87
N ARG A 45 4.34 -3.68 -14.60
CA ARG A 45 5.72 -4.22 -14.59
C ARG A 45 6.78 -3.19 -14.97
N SER A 46 6.48 -2.27 -15.88
CA SER A 46 7.43 -1.25 -16.33
C SER A 46 7.73 -0.23 -15.23
N GLU A 47 6.69 0.15 -14.49
CA GLU A 47 6.77 1.12 -13.39
C GLU A 47 7.48 0.53 -12.16
N ILE A 48 7.19 -0.74 -11.86
CA ILE A 48 7.93 -1.52 -10.85
C ILE A 48 9.42 -1.56 -11.19
N ALA A 49 9.76 -1.86 -12.44
CA ALA A 49 11.15 -1.95 -12.87
C ALA A 49 11.89 -0.61 -12.74
N SER A 50 11.24 0.50 -13.10
CA SER A 50 11.81 1.84 -12.92
C SER A 50 12.04 2.18 -11.46
N GLU A 51 11.08 1.89 -10.57
CA GLU A 51 11.23 2.22 -9.15
C GLU A 51 12.23 1.34 -8.42
N CYS A 52 12.29 0.06 -8.78
CA CYS A 52 13.29 -0.85 -8.23
C CYS A 52 14.69 -0.66 -8.86
N CYS A 53 14.85 0.27 -9.81
CA CYS A 53 16.09 0.54 -10.52
C CYS A 53 16.73 -0.73 -11.12
N PHE A 54 15.94 -1.55 -11.80
CA PHE A 54 16.42 -2.69 -12.59
C PHE A 54 15.69 -2.81 -13.93
N SER A 55 16.24 -3.57 -14.88
CA SER A 55 15.62 -3.73 -16.20
C SER A 55 14.37 -4.60 -16.15
N LEU A 56 13.40 -4.34 -17.03
CA LEU A 56 12.18 -5.16 -17.16
C LEU A 56 12.47 -6.65 -17.39
N SER A 57 13.62 -6.96 -18.00
CA SER A 57 14.06 -8.34 -18.22
C SER A 57 14.28 -9.11 -16.92
N VAL A 58 14.68 -8.43 -15.83
CA VAL A 58 14.91 -9.05 -14.52
C VAL A 58 13.63 -9.67 -13.96
N LEU A 59 12.47 -9.04 -14.16
CA LEU A 59 11.16 -9.58 -13.75
C LEU A 59 10.80 -10.87 -14.50
N ARG A 60 11.36 -11.08 -15.70
CA ARG A 60 11.08 -12.26 -16.54
C ARG A 60 12.11 -13.37 -16.34
N GLN A 61 13.39 -13.01 -16.18
CA GLN A 61 14.51 -13.95 -16.15
C GLN A 61 14.84 -14.46 -14.74
N ASN A 62 14.53 -13.69 -13.69
CA ASN A 62 14.82 -14.11 -12.32
C ASN A 62 13.61 -14.85 -11.74
N PRO A 63 13.66 -16.19 -11.59
CA PRO A 63 12.53 -16.98 -11.10
C PRO A 63 12.10 -16.54 -9.70
N ALA A 64 13.04 -16.18 -8.81
CA ALA A 64 12.71 -15.76 -7.46
C ALA A 64 11.89 -14.46 -7.42
N ILE A 65 12.14 -13.53 -8.35
CA ILE A 65 11.36 -12.30 -8.46
C ILE A 65 9.99 -12.60 -9.05
N LYS A 66 9.92 -13.50 -10.04
CA LYS A 66 8.65 -13.94 -10.63
C LYS A 66 7.72 -14.55 -9.59
N ASP A 67 8.23 -15.47 -8.77
CA ASP A 67 7.46 -16.12 -7.70
C ASP A 67 7.00 -15.11 -6.64
N ALA A 68 7.87 -14.17 -6.27
CA ALA A 68 7.54 -13.10 -5.33
C ALA A 68 6.45 -12.16 -5.89
N LEU A 69 6.47 -11.91 -7.20
CA LEU A 69 5.51 -11.06 -7.89
C LEU A 69 4.14 -11.74 -8.03
N GLU A 70 4.10 -13.02 -8.35
CA GLU A 70 2.87 -13.82 -8.36
C GLU A 70 2.26 -13.92 -6.96
N SER A 71 3.09 -14.12 -5.94
CA SER A 71 2.66 -14.12 -4.54
C SER A 71 2.10 -12.76 -4.10
N LEU A 72 2.73 -11.67 -4.53
CA LEU A 72 2.25 -10.31 -4.28
C LEU A 72 0.88 -10.08 -4.93
N GLU A 73 0.71 -10.43 -6.20
CA GLU A 73 -0.57 -10.28 -6.90
C GLU A 73 -1.66 -11.16 -6.30
N LYS A 74 -1.33 -12.38 -5.86
CA LYS A 74 -2.26 -13.23 -5.11
C LYS A 74 -2.70 -12.56 -3.81
N ARG A 75 -1.76 -12.05 -3.01
CA ARG A 75 -2.06 -11.33 -1.77
C ARG A 75 -2.94 -10.10 -2.02
N LEU A 76 -2.65 -9.31 -3.05
CA LEU A 76 -3.43 -8.13 -3.42
C LEU A 76 -4.83 -8.47 -3.93
N ARG A 77 -4.99 -9.63 -4.59
CA ARG A 77 -6.29 -10.16 -4.99
C ARG A 77 -7.10 -10.65 -3.78
N GLU A 78 -6.47 -11.36 -2.86
CA GLU A 78 -7.09 -11.80 -1.60
C GLU A 78 -7.51 -10.62 -0.72
N SER A 79 -6.74 -9.53 -0.72
CA SER A 79 -7.09 -8.29 -0.02
C SER A 79 -8.12 -7.43 -0.77
N GLY A 80 -8.60 -7.87 -1.94
CA GLY A 80 -9.61 -7.16 -2.74
C GLY A 80 -9.12 -5.89 -3.43
N ILE A 81 -7.81 -5.65 -3.49
CA ILE A 81 -7.21 -4.49 -4.18
C ILE A 81 -7.18 -4.73 -5.69
N ILE A 82 -6.84 -5.96 -6.10
CA ILE A 82 -6.99 -6.41 -7.48
C ILE A 82 -8.35 -7.10 -7.60
N VAL A 83 -9.31 -6.42 -8.21
CA VAL A 83 -10.60 -7.00 -8.58
C VAL A 83 -10.39 -7.81 -9.86
N GLU A 84 -10.50 -9.14 -9.77
CA GLU A 84 -10.62 -9.98 -10.97
C GLU A 84 -11.94 -9.62 -11.65
N ASP A 85 -11.86 -9.21 -12.92
CA ASP A 85 -13.04 -8.84 -13.69
C ASP A 85 -13.74 -10.13 -14.13
N ARG A 86 -14.41 -10.80 -13.19
CA ARG A 86 -15.24 -11.98 -13.49
C ARG A 86 -16.54 -11.51 -14.16
N SER A 87 -16.42 -11.31 -15.47
CA SER A 87 -17.45 -11.42 -16.52
C SER A 87 -18.70 -10.55 -16.42
N ASN A 88 -18.83 -9.65 -17.40
CA ASN A 88 -20.04 -9.38 -18.17
C ASN A 88 -21.30 -8.92 -17.39
N SER A 89 -21.36 -7.63 -17.09
CA SER A 89 -22.60 -6.89 -17.37
C SER A 89 -22.24 -5.58 -18.06
N ILE A 90 -22.89 -5.36 -19.20
CA ILE A 90 -22.84 -4.20 -20.09
C ILE A 90 -21.87 -4.37 -21.27
N SER A 91 -22.34 -5.19 -22.21
CA SER A 91 -22.15 -4.96 -23.64
C SER A 91 -22.49 -3.51 -23.96
N LEU A 92 -21.52 -2.70 -24.35
CA LEU A 92 -21.72 -1.52 -25.20
C LEU A 92 -20.44 -1.30 -26.04
N GLU A 93 -20.37 -2.11 -27.09
CA GLU A 93 -20.16 -1.70 -28.47
C GLU A 93 -19.17 -0.54 -28.73
N THR A 94 -18.01 -0.94 -29.26
CA THR A 94 -17.42 -0.47 -30.52
C THR A 94 -17.42 1.05 -30.82
N GLU A 95 -16.21 1.58 -30.80
CA GLU A 95 -15.67 2.64 -31.67
C GLU A 95 -16.55 3.87 -31.98
N VAL A 96 -16.43 4.96 -31.20
CA VAL A 96 -16.13 6.29 -31.75
C VAL A 96 -15.55 7.20 -30.65
N SER A 97 -14.54 8.01 -30.98
CA SER A 97 -14.18 9.28 -30.32
C SER A 97 -13.25 9.25 -29.09
N ALA A 98 -11.95 9.14 -29.38
CA ALA A 98 -10.83 9.14 -28.43
C ALA A 98 -10.53 10.48 -27.71
N GLY A 99 -11.44 11.46 -27.72
CA GLY A 99 -11.23 12.78 -27.09
C GLY A 99 -11.98 13.04 -25.78
N LEU A 100 -13.12 12.37 -25.55
CA LEU A 100 -14.04 12.67 -24.42
C LEU A 100 -14.02 11.61 -23.30
N THR A 101 -13.37 10.47 -23.53
CA THR A 101 -13.41 9.31 -22.63
C THR A 101 -12.35 9.37 -21.53
N VAL A 102 -11.27 10.14 -21.73
CA VAL A 102 -10.22 10.35 -20.72
C VAL A 102 -10.75 11.14 -19.53
N ASP A 103 -11.49 12.23 -19.79
CA ASP A 103 -12.05 13.07 -18.71
C ASP A 103 -13.09 12.32 -17.86
N ARG A 104 -13.93 11.48 -18.47
CA ARG A 104 -14.94 10.72 -17.72
C ARG A 104 -14.32 9.62 -16.85
N ARG A 105 -13.22 8.99 -17.30
CA ARG A 105 -12.47 8.01 -16.50
C ARG A 105 -11.72 8.67 -15.34
N VAL A 106 -11.04 9.79 -15.60
CA VAL A 106 -10.35 10.58 -14.57
C VAL A 106 -11.33 11.12 -13.52
N MET A 107 -12.53 11.55 -13.93
CA MET A 107 -13.59 11.98 -13.02
C MET A 107 -14.16 10.82 -12.18
N ALA A 108 -14.33 9.64 -12.78
CA ALA A 108 -14.78 8.45 -12.06
C ALA A 108 -13.75 7.97 -11.03
N GLU A 109 -12.47 7.96 -11.39
CA GLU A 109 -11.36 7.61 -10.49
C GLU A 109 -11.19 8.61 -9.33
N LYS A 110 -11.32 9.91 -9.62
CA LYS A 110 -11.37 10.96 -8.58
C LYS A 110 -12.55 10.75 -7.64
N SER A 111 -13.73 10.42 -8.18
CA SER A 111 -14.91 10.22 -7.33
C SER A 111 -14.79 9.02 -6.38
N ILE A 112 -14.06 7.97 -6.76
CA ILE A 112 -13.79 6.81 -5.92
C ILE A 112 -12.76 7.17 -4.85
N SER A 113 -11.71 7.88 -5.26
CA SER A 113 -10.68 8.40 -4.35
C SER A 113 -11.28 9.34 -3.30
N ASP A 114 -12.15 10.26 -3.71
CA ASP A 114 -12.82 11.21 -2.84
C ASP A 114 -13.78 10.53 -1.85
N LYS A 115 -14.47 9.46 -2.28
CA LYS A 115 -15.30 8.64 -1.37
C LYS A 115 -14.45 7.96 -0.31
N ARG A 116 -13.31 7.40 -0.71
CA ARG A 116 -12.38 6.74 0.21
C ARG A 116 -11.75 7.74 1.19
N ILE A 117 -11.39 8.93 0.71
CA ILE A 117 -10.87 10.02 1.54
C ILE A 117 -11.92 10.42 2.58
N LYS A 118 -13.16 10.66 2.18
CA LYS A 118 -14.25 11.02 3.13
C LYS A 118 -14.48 9.96 4.20
N GLU A 119 -14.45 8.69 3.81
CA GLU A 119 -14.62 7.59 4.77
C GLU A 119 -13.44 7.49 5.75
N LEU A 120 -12.21 7.63 5.24
CA LEU A 120 -11.01 7.66 6.08
C LEU A 120 -10.98 8.89 7.00
N GLU A 121 -11.41 10.05 6.52
CA GLU A 121 -11.54 11.27 7.33
C GLU A 121 -12.58 11.10 8.45
N GLY A 122 -13.72 10.47 8.15
CA GLY A 122 -14.74 10.14 9.14
C GLY A 122 -14.22 9.19 10.22
N GLN A 123 -13.52 8.12 9.81
CA GLN A 123 -12.89 7.19 10.75
C GLN A 123 -11.81 7.87 11.60
N ASN A 124 -10.98 8.74 10.99
CA ASN A 124 -9.98 9.52 11.73
C ASN A 124 -10.61 10.45 12.76
N ALA A 125 -11.70 11.13 12.40
CA ALA A 125 -12.41 12.02 13.31
C ALA A 125 -13.01 11.23 14.49
N SER A 126 -13.62 10.07 14.23
CA SER A 126 -14.17 9.19 15.27
C SER A 126 -13.08 8.69 16.23
N LEU A 127 -11.96 8.18 15.69
CA LEU A 127 -10.84 7.70 16.51
C LEU A 127 -10.20 8.82 17.33
N ARG A 128 -10.08 10.03 16.77
CA ARG A 128 -9.56 11.19 17.51
C ARG A 128 -10.49 11.61 18.65
N ALA A 129 -11.80 11.53 18.47
CA ALA A 129 -12.78 11.78 19.52
C ALA A 129 -12.66 10.73 20.64
N GLU A 130 -12.55 9.45 20.29
CA GLU A 130 -12.38 8.38 21.28
C GLU A 130 -11.07 8.54 22.08
N ILE A 131 -9.97 8.88 21.42
CA ILE A 131 -8.69 9.18 22.09
C ILE A 131 -8.84 10.37 23.05
N HIS A 132 -9.58 11.41 22.65
CA HIS A 132 -9.84 12.56 23.49
C HIS A 132 -10.63 12.15 24.75
N ASP A 133 -11.75 11.44 24.59
CA ASP A 133 -12.59 10.99 25.69
C ASP A 133 -11.84 10.06 26.66
N LEU A 134 -11.02 9.15 26.14
CA LEU A 134 -10.17 8.28 26.97
C LEU A 134 -9.14 9.09 27.75
N ARG A 135 -8.52 10.10 27.13
CA ARG A 135 -7.57 10.99 27.81
C ARG A 135 -8.25 11.81 28.91
N ASP A 136 -9.46 12.28 28.67
CA ASP A 136 -10.25 12.98 29.68
C ASP A 136 -10.61 12.08 30.86
N GLN A 137 -11.01 10.83 30.60
CA GLN A 137 -11.24 9.84 31.66
C GLN A 137 -9.99 9.59 32.48
N ILE A 138 -8.84 9.39 31.84
CA ILE A 138 -7.55 9.23 32.53
C ILE A 138 -7.21 10.47 33.37
N SER A 139 -7.46 11.68 32.84
CA SER A 139 -7.23 12.93 33.57
C SER A 139 -8.08 12.99 34.84
N ARG A 140 -9.37 12.63 34.75
CA ARG A 140 -10.27 12.55 35.91
C ARG A 140 -9.80 11.51 36.93
N PHE A 141 -9.39 10.32 36.49
CA PHE A 141 -8.85 9.31 37.39
C PHE A 141 -7.56 9.78 38.07
N LYS A 142 -6.66 10.45 37.35
CA LYS A 142 -5.45 11.05 37.94
C LYS A 142 -5.78 12.09 39.02
N GLN A 143 -6.79 12.93 38.80
CA GLN A 143 -7.23 13.90 39.80
C GLN A 143 -7.79 13.22 41.05
N LEU A 144 -8.58 12.14 40.86
CA LEU A 144 -9.07 11.33 41.98
C LEU A 144 -7.93 10.64 42.72
N ASP A 145 -6.95 10.10 42.00
CA ASP A 145 -5.76 9.44 42.55
C ASP A 145 -4.91 10.42 43.37
N ASP A 146 -4.70 11.64 42.88
CA ASP A 146 -3.99 12.70 43.60
C ASP A 146 -4.76 13.15 44.87
N HIS A 147 -6.09 13.27 44.79
CA HIS A 147 -6.91 13.58 45.96
C HIS A 147 -6.91 12.44 47.01
N LEU A 148 -7.00 11.19 46.57
CA LEU A 148 -6.90 10.01 47.44
C LEU A 148 -5.52 9.89 48.08
N SER A 149 -4.46 10.24 47.34
CA SER A 149 -3.08 10.29 47.84
C SER A 149 -2.94 11.34 48.94
N LYS A 150 -3.43 12.57 48.69
CA LYS A 150 -3.41 13.68 49.66
C LYS A 150 -4.22 13.39 50.92
N THR A 151 -5.30 12.62 50.82
CA THR A 151 -6.13 12.23 51.95
C THR A 151 -5.66 10.95 52.65
N GLY A 152 -4.57 10.33 52.18
CA GLY A 152 -3.99 9.11 52.75
C GLY A 152 -4.84 7.85 52.53
N ARG A 153 -5.77 7.87 51.57
CA ARG A 153 -6.71 6.77 51.26
C ARG A 153 -6.33 5.97 50.03
N LEU A 154 -5.17 6.26 49.43
CA LEU A 154 -4.67 5.53 48.28
C LEU A 154 -4.21 4.12 48.70
N LEU A 155 -4.82 3.09 48.13
CA LEU A 155 -4.35 1.72 48.27
C LEU A 155 -3.12 1.53 47.39
N HIS A 156 -1.93 1.72 47.96
CA HIS A 156 -0.69 1.31 47.29
C HIS A 156 -0.68 -0.22 47.20
N ARG A 157 -0.50 -0.76 45.98
CA ARG A 157 -0.23 -2.17 45.74
C ARG A 157 1.19 -2.34 45.22
#